data_AF-A0AAV2EXQ7-F1
#
_entry.id   AF-A0AAV2EXQ7-F1
#
_cell.length_a   1.000
_cell.length_b   1.000
_cell.length_c   1.000
_cell.angle_alpha   90.00
_cell.angle_beta   90.00
_cell.angle_gamma   90.00
#
_symmetry.space_group_name_H-M   'P 1'
#
loop_
_entity.id
_entity.type
_entity.pdbx_description
1 polymer ?
#
loop_
_entity_poly.entity_id
_entity_poly.type
_entity_poly.pdbx_seq_one_letter_code
_entity_poly.pdbx_strand_id
1 'polypeptide(L)'
;MSAESPPASILAIGTANPPNCFQQSTFPDYYFRITNSQHQSELKAKFERICEKSMIKKRYFYLTEELILKYPHLASCTAPSLDIRQDMAGRLDPVIVGAGPIYSTVEKPLFELVRGAQTTVPGSEGAIVGRTREAGLMYHLSEGLPDLVAENIEACLVEAFEFLGVSSWNSIFWAVHPGGPKILDKIEARLDLGPGKLGAARHVLAEYGNMWSGSVVFVLDEIRKSWAEHALKTSEGWGVLLGFGPGLTIETMVLRSVIA
;
A
#
# COMPACT_ATOMS: atom_id res chain seq x y z
N MET A 1 24.60 -20.74 26.04
CA MET A 1 24.24 -19.75 25.00
C MET A 1 22.99 -20.29 24.33
N SER A 2 21.81 -19.70 24.58
CA SER A 2 20.61 -20.07 23.84
C SER A 2 20.86 -19.72 22.38
N ALA A 3 20.74 -20.70 21.47
CA ALA A 3 20.74 -20.40 20.05
C ALA A 3 19.57 -19.44 19.79
N GLU A 4 19.87 -18.18 19.45
CA GLU A 4 18.84 -17.25 19.00
C GLU A 4 18.12 -17.89 17.82
N SER A 5 16.79 -17.91 17.88
CA SER A 5 16.00 -18.42 16.76
C SER A 5 16.28 -17.57 15.52
N PRO A 6 16.45 -18.20 14.34
CA PRO A 6 16.71 -17.45 13.11
C PRO A 6 15.58 -16.46 12.83
N PRO A 7 15.87 -15.28 12.27
CA PRO A 7 14.87 -14.25 12.02
C PRO A 7 13.79 -14.76 11.06
N ALA A 8 12.55 -14.29 11.27
CA ALA A 8 11.45 -14.55 10.33
C ALA A 8 11.83 -13.97 8.95
N SER A 9 11.57 -14.72 7.88
CA SER A 9 12.10 -14.39 6.56
C SER A 9 11.08 -14.60 5.45
N ILE A 10 10.94 -13.62 4.56
CA ILE A 10 10.12 -13.75 3.36
C ILE A 10 10.87 -14.64 2.37
N LEU A 11 10.35 -15.84 2.09
CA LEU A 11 10.96 -16.80 1.17
C LEU A 11 10.48 -16.62 -0.27
N ALA A 12 9.23 -16.19 -0.44
CA ALA A 12 8.61 -16.00 -1.74
C ALA A 12 7.57 -14.89 -1.66
N ILE A 13 7.41 -14.18 -2.77
CA ILE A 13 6.33 -13.20 -2.96
C ILE A 13 5.58 -13.59 -4.22
N GLY A 14 4.27 -13.77 -4.09
CA GLY A 14 3.33 -13.97 -5.19
C GLY A 14 2.38 -12.80 -5.27
N THR A 15 2.13 -12.30 -6.48
CA THR A 15 1.17 -11.23 -6.74
C THR A 15 0.16 -11.68 -7.78
N ALA A 16 -1.10 -11.30 -7.59
CA ALA A 16 -2.18 -11.60 -8.52
C ALA A 16 -3.13 -10.40 -8.60
N ASN A 17 -3.71 -10.19 -9.78
CA ASN A 17 -4.69 -9.14 -10.01
C ASN A 17 -5.92 -9.73 -10.69
N PRO A 18 -7.12 -9.15 -10.47
CA PRO A 18 -8.29 -9.45 -11.30
C PRO A 18 -7.98 -9.22 -12.80
N PRO A 19 -8.62 -9.97 -13.71
CA PRO A 19 -8.33 -9.86 -15.14
C PRO A 19 -8.81 -8.55 -15.77
N ASN A 20 -9.76 -7.85 -15.12
CA ASN A 20 -10.35 -6.63 -15.66
C ASN A 20 -9.52 -5.41 -15.25
N CYS A 21 -8.96 -4.72 -16.25
CA CYS A 21 -8.03 -3.60 -16.09
C CYS A 21 -8.60 -2.34 -16.75
N PHE A 22 -8.62 -1.23 -16.01
CA PHE A 22 -9.08 0.07 -16.50
C PHE A 22 -7.95 1.08 -16.49
N GLN A 23 -7.86 1.85 -17.56
CA GLN A 23 -7.00 3.03 -17.62
C GLN A 23 -7.62 4.16 -16.80
N GLN A 24 -6.80 4.83 -16.00
CA GLN A 24 -7.23 5.94 -15.17
C GLN A 24 -7.77 7.10 -16.02
N SER A 25 -7.22 7.29 -17.23
CA SER A 25 -7.63 8.33 -18.18
C SER A 25 -9.07 8.17 -18.67
N THR A 26 -9.59 6.96 -18.76
CA THR A 26 -10.97 6.67 -19.21
C THR A 26 -11.91 6.32 -18.06
N PHE A 27 -11.38 6.18 -16.84
CA PHE A 27 -12.15 5.78 -15.66
C PHE A 27 -13.27 6.76 -15.29
N PRO A 28 -13.12 8.10 -15.40
CA PRO A 28 -14.23 9.02 -15.14
C PRO A 28 -15.46 8.78 -16.02
N ASP A 29 -15.25 8.60 -17.32
CA ASP A 29 -16.34 8.31 -18.27
C ASP A 29 -17.03 6.99 -17.94
N TYR A 30 -16.23 5.96 -17.70
CA TYR A 30 -16.73 4.65 -17.29
C TYR A 30 -17.57 4.77 -16.02
N TYR A 31 -17.02 5.31 -14.94
CA TYR A 31 -17.65 5.41 -13.62
C TYR A 31 -18.99 6.17 -13.71
N PHE A 32 -19.00 7.36 -14.29
CA PHE A 32 -20.23 8.17 -14.37
C PHE A 32 -21.32 7.52 -15.22
N ARG A 33 -20.95 6.71 -16.22
CA ARG A 33 -21.90 5.93 -17.03
C ARG A 33 -22.49 4.77 -16.24
N ILE A 34 -21.65 3.92 -15.63
CA ILE A 34 -22.12 2.72 -14.93
C ILE A 34 -22.89 3.02 -13.64
N THR A 35 -22.67 4.19 -13.03
CA THR A 35 -23.43 4.66 -11.87
C THR A 35 -24.60 5.58 -12.23
N ASN A 36 -24.96 5.67 -13.52
CA ASN A 36 -26.04 6.54 -14.02
C ASN A 36 -25.94 8.00 -13.53
N SER A 37 -24.72 8.52 -13.40
CA SER A 37 -24.41 9.82 -12.80
C SER A 37 -24.00 10.89 -13.83
N GLN A 38 -24.09 10.59 -15.13
CA GLN A 38 -23.65 11.48 -16.22
C GLN A 38 -24.28 12.89 -16.20
N HIS A 39 -25.47 13.02 -15.61
CA HIS A 39 -26.15 14.31 -15.42
C HIS A 39 -25.42 15.25 -14.45
N GLN A 40 -24.50 14.74 -13.62
CA GLN A 40 -23.72 15.51 -12.64
C GLN A 40 -22.40 16.01 -13.24
N SER A 41 -22.49 16.88 -14.25
CA SER A 41 -21.34 17.34 -15.04
C SER A 41 -20.23 18.02 -14.21
N GLU A 42 -20.59 18.85 -13.24
CA GLU A 42 -19.61 19.51 -12.36
C GLU A 42 -18.84 18.52 -11.48
N LEU A 43 -19.55 17.51 -10.96
CA LEU A 43 -18.94 16.45 -10.15
C LEU A 43 -18.01 15.60 -11.02
N LYS A 44 -18.40 15.31 -12.26
CA LYS A 44 -17.57 14.60 -13.24
C LYS A 44 -16.27 15.34 -13.51
N ALA A 45 -16.35 16.65 -13.80
CA ALA A 45 -15.17 17.48 -14.04
C ALA A 45 -14.23 17.51 -12.81
N LYS A 46 -14.79 17.50 -11.59
CA LYS A 46 -13.99 17.39 -10.35
C LYS A 46 -13.31 16.03 -10.24
N PHE A 47 -14.02 14.95 -10.57
CA PHE A 47 -13.51 13.59 -10.53
C PHE A 47 -12.41 13.33 -11.58
N GLU A 48 -12.53 13.92 -12.76
CA GLU A 48 -11.48 13.91 -13.80
C GLU A 48 -10.17 14.49 -13.26
N ARG A 49 -10.22 15.69 -12.64
CA ARG A 49 -9.04 16.31 -12.01
C ARG A 49 -8.45 15.47 -10.88
N ILE A 50 -9.30 14.78 -10.10
CA ILE A 50 -8.83 13.85 -9.06
C ILE A 50 -8.09 12.68 -9.70
N CYS A 51 -8.62 12.11 -10.78
CA CYS A 51 -8.00 11.01 -11.51
C CYS A 51 -6.65 11.42 -12.13
N GLU A 52 -6.57 12.60 -12.74
CA GLU A 52 -5.33 13.15 -13.30
C GLU A 52 -4.25 13.35 -12.23
N LYS A 53 -4.62 13.90 -11.07
CA LYS A 53 -3.69 14.17 -9.96
C LYS A 53 -3.38 12.94 -9.09
N SER A 54 -4.00 11.79 -9.36
CA SER A 54 -3.84 10.59 -8.54
C SER A 54 -2.49 9.90 -8.75
N MET A 55 -1.78 10.21 -9.84
CA MET A 55 -0.59 9.49 -10.32
C MET A 55 -0.84 8.02 -10.69
N ILE A 56 -2.09 7.55 -10.61
CA ILE A 56 -2.51 6.22 -11.04
C ILE A 56 -2.65 6.23 -12.56
N LYS A 57 -2.09 5.23 -13.23
CA LYS A 57 -2.25 5.02 -14.68
C LYS A 57 -3.33 3.99 -14.97
N LYS A 58 -3.37 2.89 -14.20
CA LYS A 58 -4.36 1.82 -14.37
C LYS A 58 -4.68 1.14 -13.05
N ARG A 59 -5.83 0.46 -13.01
CA ARG A 59 -6.30 -0.31 -11.85
C ARG A 59 -6.99 -1.60 -12.29
N TYR A 60 -6.89 -2.61 -11.44
CA TYR A 60 -7.52 -3.91 -11.65
C TYR A 60 -8.72 -4.05 -10.72
N PHE A 61 -9.87 -4.43 -11.26
CA PHE A 61 -11.11 -4.54 -10.48
C PHE A 61 -11.75 -5.91 -10.68
N TYR A 62 -12.20 -6.53 -9.58
CA TYR A 62 -13.07 -7.69 -9.66
C TYR A 62 -14.45 -7.31 -10.19
N LEU A 63 -14.97 -6.16 -9.78
CA LEU A 63 -16.24 -5.63 -10.27
C LEU A 63 -16.15 -5.32 -11.76
N THR A 64 -17.06 -5.92 -12.53
CA THR A 64 -17.26 -5.69 -13.95
C THR A 64 -18.55 -4.92 -14.19
N GLU A 65 -18.71 -4.36 -15.38
CA GLU A 65 -19.97 -3.73 -15.77
C GLU A 65 -21.15 -4.72 -15.73
N GLU A 66 -20.93 -5.96 -16.16
CA GLU A 66 -21.94 -7.03 -16.10
C GLU A 66 -22.43 -7.27 -14.66
N LEU A 67 -21.51 -7.32 -13.68
CA LEU A 67 -21.86 -7.47 -12.28
C LEU A 67 -22.66 -6.27 -11.75
N ILE A 68 -22.30 -5.06 -12.18
CA ILE A 68 -22.99 -3.84 -11.75
C ILE A 68 -24.39 -3.75 -12.38
N LEU A 69 -24.55 -4.15 -13.64
CA LEU A 69 -25.86 -4.24 -14.29
C LEU A 69 -26.74 -5.33 -13.66
N LYS A 70 -26.14 -6.46 -13.26
CA LYS A 70 -26.84 -7.53 -12.55
C LYS A 70 -27.25 -7.12 -11.13
N TYR A 71 -26.44 -6.33 -10.44
CA TYR A 71 -26.66 -5.86 -9.08
C TYR A 71 -26.56 -4.32 -8.97
N PRO A 72 -27.54 -3.56 -9.48
CA PRO A 72 -27.45 -2.08 -9.56
C PRO A 72 -27.27 -1.37 -8.22
N HIS A 73 -27.69 -1.99 -7.12
CA HIS A 73 -27.50 -1.47 -5.76
C HIS A 73 -26.01 -1.36 -5.36
N LEU A 74 -25.10 -2.09 -6.04
CA LEU A 74 -23.65 -1.94 -5.85
C LEU A 74 -23.13 -0.56 -6.30
N ALA A 75 -23.81 0.09 -7.24
CA ALA A 75 -23.48 1.41 -7.76
C ALA A 75 -24.16 2.56 -6.99
N SER A 76 -25.06 2.25 -6.05
CA SER A 76 -25.72 3.24 -5.21
C SER A 76 -24.93 3.50 -3.92
N CYS A 77 -24.87 4.77 -3.50
CA CYS A 77 -24.23 5.16 -2.25
C CYS A 77 -25.09 4.88 -1.00
N THR A 78 -26.37 4.58 -1.16
CA THR A 78 -27.32 4.45 -0.04
C THR A 78 -28.08 3.12 -0.04
N ALA A 79 -28.15 2.41 -1.17
CA ALA A 79 -28.91 1.16 -1.24
C ALA A 79 -28.21 0.05 -0.44
N PRO A 80 -28.98 -0.79 0.28
CA PRO A 80 -28.44 -1.98 0.93
C PRO A 80 -27.70 -2.85 -0.07
N SER A 81 -26.44 -3.16 0.23
CA SER A 81 -25.56 -3.96 -0.63
C SER A 81 -24.52 -4.76 0.16
N LEU A 82 -24.59 -4.78 1.50
CA LEU A 82 -23.62 -5.47 2.34
C LEU A 82 -23.55 -6.97 2.04
N ASP A 83 -24.69 -7.67 1.99
CA ASP A 83 -24.73 -9.13 1.82
C ASP A 83 -24.07 -9.57 0.51
N ILE A 84 -24.46 -8.94 -0.62
CA ILE A 84 -23.87 -9.25 -1.93
C ILE A 84 -22.36 -8.94 -1.98
N ARG A 85 -21.90 -7.89 -1.28
CA ARG A 85 -20.48 -7.54 -1.21
C ARG A 85 -19.71 -8.60 -0.41
N GLN A 86 -20.31 -9.14 0.66
CA GLN A 86 -19.72 -10.21 1.46
C GLN A 86 -19.63 -11.52 0.67
N ASP A 87 -20.68 -11.88 -0.07
CA ASP A 87 -20.68 -13.05 -0.96
C ASP A 87 -19.57 -12.96 -2.02
N MET A 88 -19.26 -11.75 -2.49
CA MET A 88 -18.19 -11.51 -3.48
C MET A 88 -16.77 -11.51 -2.85
N ALA A 89 -16.61 -11.16 -1.58
CA ALA A 89 -15.31 -10.89 -0.96
C ALA A 89 -14.42 -12.13 -0.69
N GLY A 90 -14.89 -13.35 -1.01
CA GLY A 90 -14.25 -14.61 -0.60
C GLY A 90 -12.96 -15.05 -1.32
N ARG A 91 -12.21 -14.19 -2.03
CA ARG A 91 -11.04 -14.63 -2.82
C ARG A 91 -9.83 -13.67 -2.78
N LEU A 92 -8.89 -14.03 -1.90
CA LEU A 92 -7.42 -14.00 -1.97
C LEU A 92 -6.63 -12.67 -1.95
N ASP A 93 -5.67 -12.63 -1.01
CA ASP A 93 -4.32 -12.05 -1.13
C ASP A 93 -3.31 -12.98 -0.41
N PRO A 94 -2.73 -14.01 -1.06
CA PRO A 94 -1.80 -14.92 -0.38
C PRO A 94 -0.39 -14.32 -0.36
N VAL A 95 0.04 -13.87 0.82
CA VAL A 95 1.46 -13.67 1.12
C VAL A 95 1.96 -14.90 1.87
N ILE A 96 3.02 -15.54 1.37
CA ILE A 96 3.66 -16.65 2.08
C ILE A 96 4.90 -16.09 2.81
N VAL A 97 4.79 -15.96 4.13
CA VAL A 97 5.94 -15.64 5.00
C VAL A 97 6.44 -16.95 5.60
N GLY A 98 7.72 -17.26 5.40
CA GLY A 98 8.39 -18.38 6.06
C GLY A 98 9.09 -17.94 7.34
N ALA A 99 9.41 -18.89 8.21
CA ALA A 99 10.25 -18.63 9.37
C ALA A 99 11.38 -19.66 9.43
N GLY A 100 12.60 -19.21 9.73
CA GLY A 100 13.78 -20.07 9.87
C GLY A 100 14.24 -20.73 8.57
N PRO A 101 14.71 -19.95 7.58
CA PRO A 101 15.17 -20.52 6.33
C PRO A 101 16.33 -21.49 6.51
N ILE A 102 16.33 -22.58 5.75
CA ILE A 102 17.46 -23.51 5.64
C ILE A 102 18.45 -22.90 4.64
N TYR A 103 19.35 -22.04 5.14
CA TYR A 103 20.40 -21.37 4.35
C TYR A 103 21.36 -22.34 3.63
N SER A 104 21.31 -23.65 3.94
CA SER A 104 22.30 -24.63 3.51
C SER A 104 22.08 -25.24 2.11
N THR A 105 21.16 -24.72 1.26
CA THR A 105 21.22 -24.71 -0.24
C THR A 105 19.87 -24.65 -0.97
N VAL A 106 18.72 -24.91 -0.31
CA VAL A 106 17.41 -24.99 -1.02
C VAL A 106 16.65 -23.66 -1.02
N GLU A 107 16.63 -22.97 0.11
CA GLU A 107 15.81 -21.77 0.29
C GLU A 107 16.62 -20.50 0.01
N LYS A 108 15.97 -19.56 -0.67
CA LYS A 108 16.57 -18.26 -1.04
C LYS A 108 15.74 -17.15 -0.37
N PRO A 109 16.03 -16.81 0.90
CA PRO A 109 15.29 -15.76 1.57
C PRO A 109 15.47 -14.43 0.82
N LEU A 110 14.41 -13.61 0.83
CA LEU A 110 14.36 -12.32 0.16
C LEU A 110 14.61 -11.19 1.17
N PHE A 111 13.84 -11.21 2.27
CA PHE A 111 13.91 -10.19 3.31
C PHE A 111 13.77 -10.84 4.68
N GLU A 112 14.58 -10.42 5.64
CA GLU A 112 14.42 -10.75 7.06
C GLU A 112 13.54 -9.68 7.72
N LEU A 113 12.58 -10.10 8.54
CA LEU A 113 11.74 -9.26 9.38
C LEU A 113 12.44 -9.10 10.74
N VAL A 114 13.06 -7.94 10.97
CA VAL A 114 14.00 -7.77 12.08
C VAL A 114 13.33 -7.18 13.32
N ARG A 115 12.48 -6.16 13.15
CA ARG A 115 11.75 -5.53 14.25
C ARG A 115 10.46 -4.89 13.76
N GLY A 116 9.33 -5.26 14.36
CA GLY A 116 8.05 -4.57 14.18
C GLY A 116 7.81 -3.56 15.31
N ALA A 117 7.23 -2.43 14.96
CA ALA A 117 6.75 -1.40 15.87
C ALA A 117 5.44 -0.81 15.33
N GLN A 118 4.55 -0.40 16.22
CA GLN A 118 3.25 0.17 15.87
C GLN A 118 3.03 1.44 16.69
N THR A 119 2.60 2.52 16.04
CA THR A 119 2.22 3.78 16.70
C THR A 119 0.82 4.19 16.26
N THR A 120 -0.09 4.37 17.23
CA THR A 120 -1.37 5.04 16.99
C THR A 120 -1.22 6.52 17.33
N VAL A 121 -1.42 7.39 16.34
CA VAL A 121 -1.20 8.83 16.50
C VAL A 121 -2.34 9.43 17.36
N PRO A 122 -2.04 10.04 18.52
CA PRO A 122 -3.08 10.60 19.38
C PRO A 122 -3.92 11.69 18.70
N GLY A 123 -5.24 11.69 18.92
CA GLY A 123 -6.14 12.73 18.38
C GLY A 123 -6.38 12.63 16.87
N SER A 124 -6.02 11.50 16.25
CA SER A 124 -6.15 11.29 14.81
C SER A 124 -7.27 10.31 14.42
N GLU A 125 -8.19 10.02 15.35
CA GLU A 125 -9.26 9.01 15.20
C GLU A 125 -10.15 9.27 13.97
N GLY A 126 -10.25 10.53 13.55
CA GLY A 126 -10.98 10.95 12.36
C GLY A 126 -10.19 10.94 11.05
N ALA A 127 -8.88 10.67 11.09
CA ALA A 127 -7.99 10.82 9.94
C ALA A 127 -8.27 9.79 8.85
N ILE A 128 -8.51 8.54 9.28
CA ILE A 128 -8.87 7.41 8.45
C ILE A 128 -9.96 6.61 9.17
N VAL A 129 -11.16 6.57 8.61
CA VAL A 129 -12.33 5.93 9.26
C VAL A 129 -13.05 5.02 8.28
N GLY A 130 -13.20 3.74 8.66
CA GLY A 130 -14.12 2.80 8.03
C GLY A 130 -15.37 2.61 8.89
N ARG A 131 -16.56 2.63 8.28
CA ARG A 131 -17.84 2.33 8.94
C ARG A 131 -18.64 1.36 8.10
N THR A 132 -18.86 0.16 8.63
CA THR A 132 -19.79 -0.81 8.01
C THR A 132 -21.22 -0.35 8.19
N ARG A 133 -21.97 -0.32 7.09
CA ARG A 133 -23.42 -0.04 7.04
C ARG A 133 -24.09 -1.06 6.14
N GLU A 134 -25.43 -1.04 6.09
CA GLU A 134 -26.20 -1.85 5.15
C GLU A 134 -25.79 -1.60 3.69
N ALA A 135 -25.38 -0.37 3.36
CA ALA A 135 -24.86 -0.01 2.04
C ALA A 135 -23.40 -0.47 1.77
N GLY A 136 -22.77 -1.19 2.70
CA GLY A 136 -21.40 -1.65 2.62
C GLY A 136 -20.43 -0.90 3.53
N LEU A 137 -19.13 -1.07 3.27
CA LEU A 137 -18.06 -0.35 3.99
C LEU A 137 -17.94 1.08 3.47
N MET A 138 -18.28 2.05 4.31
CA MET A 138 -18.15 3.48 4.02
C MET A 138 -16.80 3.97 4.55
N TYR A 139 -16.06 4.70 3.72
CA TYR A 139 -14.74 5.19 4.08
C TYR A 139 -14.68 6.72 4.12
N HIS A 140 -13.96 7.26 5.09
CA HIS A 140 -13.69 8.68 5.23
C HIS A 140 -12.18 8.90 5.41
N LEU A 141 -11.66 9.88 4.69
CA LEU A 141 -10.27 10.34 4.75
C LEU A 141 -10.27 11.83 5.05
N SER A 142 -9.54 12.23 6.08
CA SER A 142 -9.32 13.65 6.37
C SER A 142 -8.37 14.29 5.35
N GLU A 143 -8.57 15.58 5.07
CA GLU A 143 -7.68 16.32 4.16
C GLU A 143 -6.26 16.48 4.73
N GLY A 144 -6.12 16.53 6.07
CA GLY A 144 -4.84 16.67 6.78
C GLY A 144 -4.05 15.36 6.95
N LEU A 145 -4.56 14.23 6.46
CA LEU A 145 -3.89 12.92 6.60
C LEU A 145 -2.42 12.93 6.15
N PRO A 146 -2.04 13.51 4.99
CA PRO A 146 -0.64 13.52 4.55
C PRO A 146 0.29 14.26 5.53
N ASP A 147 -0.21 15.32 6.17
CA ASP A 147 0.57 16.09 7.15
C ASP A 147 0.70 15.31 8.46
N LEU A 148 -0.38 14.69 8.94
CA LEU A 148 -0.33 13.81 10.13
C LEU A 148 0.68 12.67 9.99
N VAL A 149 0.75 12.04 8.82
CA VAL A 149 1.77 11.01 8.54
C VAL A 149 3.18 11.61 8.62
N ALA A 150 3.42 12.72 7.95
CA ALA A 150 4.74 13.35 7.91
C ALA A 150 5.21 13.88 9.28
N GLU A 151 4.30 14.39 10.11
CA GLU A 151 4.65 14.89 11.45
C GLU A 151 5.10 13.78 12.40
N ASN A 152 4.64 12.54 12.18
CA ASN A 152 4.89 11.42 13.10
C ASN A 152 5.90 10.39 12.59
N ILE A 153 6.19 10.38 11.28
CA ILE A 153 6.97 9.30 10.67
C ILE A 153 8.40 9.21 11.19
N GLU A 154 9.05 10.35 11.45
CA GLU A 154 10.44 10.39 11.89
C GLU A 154 10.61 9.77 13.28
N ALA A 155 9.69 10.05 14.20
CA ALA A 155 9.70 9.44 15.53
C ALA A 155 9.55 7.92 15.47
N CYS A 156 8.64 7.42 14.62
CA CYS A 156 8.45 5.98 14.40
C CYS A 156 9.74 5.31 13.89
N LEU A 157 10.47 5.99 12.99
CA LEU A 157 11.73 5.48 12.43
C LEU A 157 12.84 5.48 13.47
N VAL A 158 12.99 6.55 14.25
CA VAL A 158 13.99 6.63 15.32
C VAL A 158 13.78 5.50 16.34
N GLU A 159 12.54 5.26 16.77
CA GLU A 159 12.21 4.16 17.68
C GLU A 159 12.53 2.80 17.05
N ALA A 160 12.10 2.56 15.82
CA ALA A 160 12.29 1.28 15.15
C ALA A 160 13.79 0.97 14.89
N PHE A 161 14.60 1.98 14.56
CA PHE A 161 16.02 1.83 14.20
C PHE A 161 17.01 2.12 15.33
N GLU A 162 16.55 2.39 16.55
CA GLU A 162 17.40 2.74 17.71
C GLU A 162 18.56 1.75 17.91
N PHE A 163 18.31 0.45 17.67
CA PHE A 163 19.31 -0.62 17.84
C PHE A 163 20.39 -0.70 16.76
N LEU A 164 20.22 -0.05 15.60
CA LEU A 164 21.14 -0.10 14.47
C LEU A 164 22.02 1.14 14.32
N GLY A 165 21.67 2.26 14.96
CA GLY A 165 22.42 3.50 14.84
C GLY A 165 22.49 4.04 13.41
N VAL A 166 21.39 3.94 12.64
CA VAL A 166 21.34 4.41 11.25
C VAL A 166 21.61 5.92 11.19
N SER A 167 22.65 6.30 10.44
CA SER A 167 23.10 7.70 10.33
C SER A 167 22.31 8.53 9.32
N SER A 168 21.57 7.88 8.41
CA SER A 168 20.81 8.57 7.37
C SER A 168 19.67 7.71 6.83
N TRP A 169 18.48 8.29 6.71
CA TRP A 169 17.32 7.67 6.05
C TRP A 169 17.54 7.38 4.55
N ASN A 170 18.56 7.99 3.95
CA ASN A 170 18.95 7.74 2.57
C ASN A 170 19.79 6.46 2.40
N SER A 171 20.36 5.87 3.46
CA SER A 171 21.14 4.63 3.34
C SER A 171 20.29 3.37 3.28
N ILE A 172 19.02 3.43 3.70
CA ILE A 172 18.10 2.28 3.78
C ILE A 172 17.13 2.22 2.60
N PHE A 173 16.62 1.05 2.22
CA PHE A 173 15.55 0.95 1.21
C PHE A 173 14.15 1.19 1.80
N TRP A 174 13.18 1.55 0.96
CA TRP A 174 11.86 2.02 1.40
C TRP A 174 10.71 1.24 0.74
N ALA A 175 10.00 0.45 1.54
CA ALA A 175 8.78 -0.25 1.15
C ALA A 175 7.54 0.42 1.79
N VAL A 176 7.13 1.56 1.23
CA VAL A 176 6.05 2.38 1.81
C VAL A 176 4.69 2.04 1.20
N HIS A 177 3.65 1.92 2.03
CA HIS A 177 2.27 1.80 1.55
C HIS A 177 1.90 3.02 0.67
N PRO A 178 1.57 2.81 -0.62
CA PRO A 178 1.19 3.87 -1.53
C PRO A 178 -0.26 4.33 -1.32
N GLY A 179 -0.53 4.96 -0.16
CA GLY A 179 -1.87 5.42 0.18
C GLY A 179 -2.41 6.49 -0.79
N GLY A 180 -1.51 7.31 -1.32
CA GLY A 180 -1.76 8.32 -2.34
C GLY A 180 -0.51 9.16 -2.59
N PRO A 181 -0.44 9.91 -3.70
CA PRO A 181 0.78 10.61 -4.11
C PRO A 181 1.22 11.64 -3.06
N LYS A 182 0.26 12.38 -2.49
CA LYS A 182 0.55 13.40 -1.46
C LYS A 182 1.20 12.83 -0.19
N ILE A 183 0.87 11.60 0.21
CA ILE A 183 1.49 10.97 1.38
C ILE A 183 2.95 10.68 1.07
N LEU A 184 3.25 10.11 -0.10
CA LEU A 184 4.61 9.85 -0.55
C LEU A 184 5.43 11.14 -0.67
N ASP A 185 4.86 12.19 -1.27
CA ASP A 185 5.52 13.49 -1.41
C ASP A 185 5.86 14.11 -0.04
N LYS A 186 4.96 13.99 0.93
CA LYS A 186 5.15 14.53 2.28
C LYS A 186 6.20 13.74 3.07
N ILE A 187 6.24 12.42 2.93
CA ILE A 187 7.30 11.59 3.54
C ILE A 187 8.67 11.94 2.93
N GLU A 188 8.74 12.00 1.60
CA GLU A 188 9.97 12.33 0.86
C GLU A 188 10.53 13.69 1.30
N ALA A 189 9.67 14.72 1.35
CA ALA A 189 10.06 16.05 1.79
C ALA A 189 10.43 16.13 3.28
N ARG A 190 9.68 15.44 4.15
CA ARG A 190 9.91 15.48 5.60
C ARG A 190 11.28 14.89 5.98
N LEU A 191 11.66 13.80 5.34
CA LEU A 191 12.85 13.03 5.69
C LEU A 191 14.05 13.35 4.76
N ASP A 192 13.90 14.36 3.89
CA ASP A 192 14.89 14.74 2.88
C ASP A 192 15.40 13.52 2.08
N LEU A 193 14.45 12.69 1.63
CA LEU A 193 14.79 11.49 0.87
C LEU A 193 15.23 11.89 -0.54
N GLY A 194 16.31 11.27 -0.99
CA GLY A 194 16.83 11.45 -2.34
C GLY A 194 15.81 11.01 -3.40
N PRO A 195 15.95 11.53 -4.63
CA PRO A 195 15.06 11.17 -5.73
C PRO A 195 15.11 9.66 -5.96
N GLY A 196 13.93 9.05 -6.12
CA GLY A 196 13.79 7.62 -6.40
C GLY A 196 13.77 6.71 -5.18
N LYS A 197 13.99 7.19 -3.95
CA LYS A 197 13.87 6.36 -2.73
C LYS A 197 12.49 5.73 -2.59
N LEU A 198 11.44 6.47 -2.96
CA LEU A 198 10.05 5.99 -2.99
C LEU A 198 9.62 5.47 -4.37
N GLY A 199 10.58 5.19 -5.27
CA GLY A 199 10.32 4.81 -6.66
C GLY A 199 9.43 3.56 -6.80
N ALA A 200 9.71 2.52 -6.01
CA ALA A 200 8.90 1.30 -6.01
C ALA A 200 7.45 1.55 -5.54
N ALA A 201 7.25 2.34 -4.48
CA ALA A 201 5.92 2.73 -4.01
C ALA A 201 5.15 3.54 -5.07
N ARG A 202 5.83 4.49 -5.73
CA ARG A 202 5.25 5.29 -6.82
C ARG A 202 4.93 4.42 -8.06
N HIS A 203 5.78 3.46 -8.39
CA HIS A 203 5.53 2.51 -9.47
C HIS A 203 4.28 1.67 -9.18
N VAL A 204 4.18 1.09 -7.99
CA VAL A 204 3.02 0.29 -7.60
C VAL A 204 1.74 1.11 -7.59
N LEU A 205 1.78 2.34 -7.08
CA LEU A 205 0.64 3.27 -7.15
C LEU A 205 0.20 3.52 -8.59
N ALA A 206 1.16 3.75 -9.50
CA ALA A 206 0.88 4.04 -10.89
C ALA A 206 0.26 2.83 -11.62
N GLU A 207 0.82 1.64 -11.44
CA GLU A 207 0.45 0.47 -12.23
C GLU A 207 -0.72 -0.34 -11.63
N TYR A 208 -1.00 -0.19 -10.33
CA TYR A 208 -2.01 -0.99 -9.63
C TYR A 208 -2.99 -0.18 -8.78
N GLY A 209 -2.66 1.08 -8.45
CA GLY A 209 -3.42 1.89 -7.50
C GLY A 209 -3.19 1.50 -6.04
N ASN A 210 -4.00 2.07 -5.14
CA ASN A 210 -4.02 1.68 -3.73
C ASN A 210 -4.85 0.39 -3.56
N MET A 211 -4.16 -0.73 -3.29
CA MET A 211 -4.73 -2.07 -3.06
C MET A 211 -4.83 -2.41 -1.58
N TRP A 212 -5.02 -1.41 -0.72
CA TRP A 212 -5.08 -1.60 0.74
C TRP A 212 -3.80 -2.30 1.25
N SER A 213 -3.94 -3.26 2.16
CA SER A 213 -2.83 -4.01 2.76
C SER A 213 -1.97 -4.75 1.74
N GLY A 214 -2.53 -5.21 0.60
CA GLY A 214 -1.77 -5.89 -0.44
C GLY A 214 -0.68 -5.01 -1.08
N SER A 215 -0.83 -3.69 -1.01
CA SER A 215 0.07 -2.75 -1.70
C SER A 215 1.53 -2.88 -1.24
N VAL A 216 1.80 -3.05 0.06
CA VAL A 216 3.19 -3.13 0.56
C VAL A 216 3.90 -4.40 0.07
N VAL A 217 3.15 -5.47 -0.18
CA VAL A 217 3.67 -6.74 -0.73
C VAL A 217 4.12 -6.54 -2.18
N PHE A 218 3.29 -5.85 -2.98
CA PHE A 218 3.66 -5.47 -4.34
C PHE A 218 4.88 -4.54 -4.37
N VAL A 219 5.01 -3.65 -3.39
CA VAL A 219 6.20 -2.78 -3.29
C VAL A 219 7.46 -3.58 -2.97
N LEU A 220 7.39 -4.56 -2.07
CA LEU A 220 8.53 -5.47 -1.82
C LEU A 220 8.88 -6.29 -3.08
N ASP A 221 7.87 -6.76 -3.82
CA ASP A 221 8.05 -7.49 -5.08
C ASP A 221 8.73 -6.62 -6.15
N GLU A 222 8.35 -5.35 -6.25
CA GLU A 222 8.94 -4.39 -7.15
C GLU A 222 10.40 -4.08 -6.78
N ILE A 223 10.68 -3.86 -5.50
CA ILE A 223 12.04 -3.61 -5.00
C ILE A 223 12.97 -4.75 -5.41
N ARG A 224 12.61 -6.02 -5.10
CA ARG A 224 13.48 -7.16 -5.42
C ARG A 224 13.70 -7.34 -6.93
N LYS A 225 12.68 -7.06 -7.75
CA LYS A 225 12.77 -7.16 -9.22
C LYS A 225 13.71 -6.09 -9.77
N SER A 226 13.55 -4.84 -9.33
CA SER A 226 14.40 -3.72 -9.76
C SER A 226 15.88 -3.95 -9.43
N TRP A 227 16.20 -4.56 -8.29
CA TRP A 227 17.59 -4.86 -7.91
C TRP A 227 18.20 -5.99 -8.73
N ALA A 228 17.42 -7.01 -9.09
CA ALA A 228 17.88 -8.07 -9.97
C ALA A 228 18.24 -7.53 -11.37
N GLU A 229 17.54 -6.50 -11.84
CA GLU A 229 17.78 -5.86 -13.13
C GLU A 229 18.95 -4.86 -13.11
N HIS A 230 19.17 -4.17 -11.99
CA HIS A 230 20.13 -3.05 -11.90
C HIS A 230 21.38 -3.32 -11.06
N ALA A 231 21.53 -4.51 -10.47
CA ALA A 231 22.65 -4.87 -9.57
C ALA A 231 22.87 -3.90 -8.39
N LEU A 232 21.83 -3.17 -8.00
CA LEU A 232 21.85 -2.21 -6.90
C LEU A 232 21.71 -2.96 -5.58
N LYS A 233 22.79 -3.02 -4.80
CA LYS A 233 22.76 -3.42 -3.39
C LYS A 233 22.86 -2.15 -2.54
N THR A 234 21.94 -1.94 -1.59
CA THR A 234 22.20 -0.96 -0.52
C THR A 234 23.41 -1.46 0.29
N SER A 235 24.23 -0.54 0.77
CA SER A 235 25.56 -0.83 1.36
C SER A 235 25.54 -1.81 2.53
N GLU A 236 24.38 -2.01 3.19
CA GLU A 236 24.21 -2.92 4.33
C GLU A 236 22.93 -3.77 4.27
N GLY A 237 22.12 -3.61 3.22
CA GLY A 237 20.86 -4.34 3.06
C GLY A 237 19.71 -3.86 3.96
N TRP A 238 19.86 -2.83 4.79
CA TRP A 238 18.78 -2.36 5.67
C TRP A 238 17.65 -1.63 4.92
N GLY A 239 16.42 -1.77 5.41
CA GLY A 239 15.23 -1.12 4.87
C GLY A 239 14.10 -1.01 5.86
N VAL A 240 13.05 -0.29 5.47
CA VAL A 240 11.83 -0.13 6.25
C VAL A 240 10.61 -0.45 5.39
N LEU A 241 9.65 -1.17 5.97
CA LEU A 241 8.28 -1.27 5.46
C LEU A 241 7.35 -0.43 6.34
N LEU A 242 6.52 0.38 5.69
CA LEU A 242 5.60 1.29 6.35
C LEU A 242 4.15 1.04 5.91
N GLY A 243 3.26 0.87 6.87
CA GLY A 243 1.81 0.77 6.67
C GLY A 243 1.07 1.94 7.33
N PHE A 244 -0.03 2.38 6.71
CA PHE A 244 -0.91 3.41 7.25
C PHE A 244 -2.35 2.90 7.26
N GLY A 245 -3.01 2.91 8.42
CA GLY A 245 -4.36 2.38 8.59
C GLY A 245 -5.27 3.26 9.44
N PRO A 246 -6.55 2.86 9.62
CA PRO A 246 -7.50 3.53 10.50
C PRO A 246 -6.92 3.79 11.89
N GLY A 247 -7.11 5.01 12.42
CA GLY A 247 -6.53 5.38 13.70
C GLY A 247 -6.14 6.84 13.80
N LEU A 248 -5.29 7.45 12.98
CA LEU A 248 -4.23 6.91 12.14
C LEU A 248 -3.31 5.97 12.93
N THR A 249 -3.14 4.75 12.43
CA THR A 249 -2.13 3.80 12.94
C THR A 249 -1.03 3.65 11.91
N ILE A 250 0.22 3.80 12.36
CA ILE A 250 1.44 3.65 11.56
C ILE A 250 2.13 2.37 11.99
N GLU A 251 2.30 1.45 11.03
CA GLU A 251 3.05 0.22 11.19
C GLU A 251 4.45 0.40 10.62
N THR A 252 5.48 0.05 11.40
CA THR A 252 6.88 0.15 11.01
C THR A 252 7.56 -1.20 11.16
N MET A 253 8.11 -1.73 10.09
CA MET A 253 8.87 -2.98 10.09
C MET A 253 10.28 -2.73 9.57
N VAL A 254 11.28 -2.94 10.41
CA VAL A 254 12.68 -2.95 10.00
C VAL A 254 12.96 -4.24 9.25
N LEU A 255 13.50 -4.09 8.05
CA LEU A 255 13.83 -5.17 7.15
C LEU A 255 15.32 -5.25 6.90
N ARG A 256 15.82 -6.45 6.64
CA ARG A 256 17.13 -6.66 6.05
C ARG A 256 16.99 -7.45 4.75
N SER A 257 17.51 -6.92 3.65
CA SER A 257 17.66 -7.66 2.41
C SER A 257 18.77 -8.70 2.56
N VAL A 258 18.46 -9.92 2.17
CA VAL A 258 19.39 -11.05 2.12
C VAL A 258 19.45 -11.67 0.72
N ILE A 259 19.02 -10.90 -0.29
CA ILE A 259 19.09 -11.26 -1.69
C ILE A 259 20.57 -11.30 -2.09
N ALA A 260 21.05 -12.50 -2.44
CA ALA A 260 22.43 -12.74 -2.87
C ALA A 260 22.72 -12.12 -4.24
#